data_AF-A0A2E3BZV9-F1
#
_entry.id   AF-A0A2E3BZV9-F1
#
_cell.length_a   1.000
_cell.length_b   1.000
_cell.length_c   1.000
_cell.angle_alpha   90.00
_cell.angle_beta   90.00
_cell.angle_gamma   90.00
#
_symmetry.space_group_name_H-M   'P 1'
#
loop_
_entity.id
_entity.type
_entity.pdbx_description
1 polymer ?
#
loop_
_entity_poly.entity_id
_entity_poly.type
_entity_poly.pdbx_seq_one_letter_code
_entity_poly.pdbx_strand_id
1 'polypeptide(L)'
;MKQNYSIPSCDEDGNISWKLIEAVTQHPVVNKDGSNTILRIITESGRIVEATKAKSFLQLINGKILESEGSELKIGDYIPLSLKHNYSLNSYEYKEINHDIIPNKINGEIVFENKTDKYNDLAFDKIVSIEEVSNPTDYVYDLTVADTRNFNIANGLCVRDTFHMAGISAMGTSTLGVPRMKEILSISGNMKTPKMTIYLKPEFKKNERMAKKIASHIKYTTLEDIRENLEVYYDPKPKQKDGFMDRDNAHNIYYSQKSGKSGCKGEIDNMPWLVRIKLNREKMMNKDIRLLDIKSKFCSHWDRRSQELKGVKKEDRVLLEKISQVAVLTNGDSDPTPIVHIRFDMTEFNFITITTFINNIIDRFKLKGLSGIDNTDVLLNDQEIIFNKDTGEIENGSQHIIFTNGVNMVDIRYLNGIDLNKTVTNDIKKVYEIFGIEAARSVLIKEMKYTFAASDTNFNFQHMSVLVDIMTHNGFLVSIDRHGMTKIDTDPLSRASFEKTVDQLFNAAVFGEVDHMRSVSARIMAGMAIKGGTGLPDIVLDTTMLENSEYIEELDEYSKKGPQLTTTAIIDDIIEEDNE
;
A
#
# COMPACT_ATOMS: atom_id res chain seq x y z
N MET A 1 15.50 13.30 17.27
CA MET A 1 16.70 13.35 16.38
C MET A 1 16.23 13.54 14.94
N LYS A 2 16.96 14.29 14.10
CA LYS A 2 16.71 14.35 12.63
C LYS A 2 17.09 13.00 11.99
N GLN A 3 16.45 12.65 10.87
CA GLN A 3 16.82 11.48 10.05
C GLN A 3 16.64 11.83 8.57
N ASN A 4 17.44 11.19 7.71
CA ASN A 4 17.71 11.61 6.34
C ASN A 4 17.07 10.63 5.33
N TYR A 5 16.83 11.09 4.10
CA TYR A 5 16.08 10.37 3.04
C TYR A 5 17.04 9.79 1.96
N SER A 6 16.60 9.21 0.82
CA SER A 6 17.46 8.77 -0.31
C SER A 6 16.76 8.61 -1.68
N ILE A 7 17.48 8.79 -2.81
CA ILE A 7 16.94 8.72 -4.20
C ILE A 7 17.99 8.19 -5.22
N PRO A 8 17.66 7.64 -6.42
CA PRO A 8 18.66 7.04 -7.29
C PRO A 8 19.37 8.08 -8.15
N SER A 9 20.69 8.06 -8.09
CA SER A 9 21.61 9.04 -8.64
C SER A 9 22.66 8.39 -9.54
N CYS A 10 22.98 9.04 -10.64
CA CYS A 10 24.08 8.64 -11.52
C CYS A 10 25.41 9.24 -11.02
N ASP A 11 26.47 8.43 -10.95
CA ASP A 11 27.84 8.94 -10.82
C ASP A 11 28.49 9.27 -12.18
N GLU A 12 29.70 9.86 -12.17
CA GLU A 12 30.42 10.27 -13.38
C GLU A 12 30.77 9.10 -14.32
N ASP A 13 30.97 7.91 -13.75
CA ASP A 13 31.28 6.67 -14.47
C ASP A 13 30.00 5.93 -14.97
N GLY A 14 28.83 6.55 -14.74
CA GLY A 14 27.55 6.06 -15.24
C GLY A 14 26.88 5.00 -14.37
N ASN A 15 27.36 4.77 -13.15
CA ASN A 15 26.75 3.79 -12.25
C ASN A 15 25.61 4.43 -11.46
N ILE A 16 24.49 3.73 -11.37
CA ILE A 16 23.31 4.19 -10.64
C ILE A 16 23.40 3.71 -9.19
N SER A 17 23.57 4.67 -8.27
CA SER A 17 23.65 4.43 -6.83
C SER A 17 22.60 5.25 -6.09
N TRP A 18 22.06 4.73 -4.98
CA TRP A 18 21.09 5.46 -4.17
C TRP A 18 21.83 6.35 -3.18
N LYS A 19 21.51 7.65 -3.17
CA LYS A 19 22.20 8.67 -2.39
C LYS A 19 21.25 9.46 -1.51
N LEU A 20 21.78 9.97 -0.41
CA LEU A 20 21.01 10.39 0.76
C LEU A 20 20.36 11.76 0.57
N ILE A 21 19.05 11.86 0.54
CA ILE A 21 18.37 13.15 0.52
C ILE A 21 18.61 13.94 1.81
N GLU A 22 19.10 15.17 1.67
CA GLU A 22 19.52 16.03 2.78
C GLU A 22 18.40 16.93 3.33
N ALA A 23 17.56 17.54 2.46
CA ALA A 23 16.32 18.23 2.87
C ALA A 23 15.37 18.60 1.70
N VAL A 24 14.39 19.48 1.98
CA VAL A 24 13.05 19.61 1.37
C VAL A 24 12.53 21.05 1.36
N THR A 25 12.18 21.59 0.19
CA THR A 25 11.61 22.95 0.02
C THR A 25 10.63 22.97 -1.15
N GLN A 26 9.68 23.89 -1.02
CA GLN A 26 8.61 24.16 -1.96
C GLN A 26 8.61 25.67 -2.24
N HIS A 27 8.42 26.09 -3.49
CA HIS A 27 8.35 27.51 -3.85
C HIS A 27 7.34 27.78 -4.98
N PRO A 28 6.72 28.97 -5.05
CA PRO A 28 5.85 29.33 -6.17
C PRO A 28 6.68 29.56 -7.44
N VAL A 29 6.12 29.26 -8.62
CA VAL A 29 6.83 29.51 -9.89
C VAL A 29 6.63 30.96 -10.32
N VAL A 30 7.72 31.72 -10.29
CA VAL A 30 7.77 33.12 -10.75
C VAL A 30 8.96 33.26 -11.69
N ASN A 31 8.69 33.39 -12.99
CA ASN A 31 9.72 33.61 -14.00
C ASN A 31 10.18 35.08 -14.03
N LYS A 32 11.34 35.36 -14.66
CA LYS A 32 11.92 36.72 -14.77
C LYS A 32 11.02 37.74 -15.49
N ASP A 33 9.99 37.27 -16.19
CA ASP A 33 8.97 38.02 -16.93
C ASP A 33 7.64 38.17 -16.16
N GLY A 34 7.55 37.65 -14.93
CA GLY A 34 6.35 37.69 -14.10
C GLY A 34 5.32 36.57 -14.37
N SER A 35 5.64 35.61 -15.24
CA SER A 35 4.74 34.49 -15.57
C SER A 35 4.84 33.30 -14.60
N ASN A 36 3.74 32.56 -14.47
CA ASN A 36 3.63 31.27 -13.78
C ASN A 36 3.59 30.12 -14.82
N THR A 37 4.69 29.93 -15.57
CA THR A 37 4.80 28.94 -16.67
C THR A 37 6.02 28.02 -16.51
N ILE A 38 5.93 26.81 -17.05
CA ILE A 38 6.95 25.75 -17.01
C ILE A 38 7.27 25.23 -18.42
N LEU A 39 8.44 24.62 -18.58
CA LEU A 39 8.86 23.94 -19.81
C LEU A 39 8.34 22.51 -19.83
N ARG A 40 7.93 22.03 -21.01
CA ARG A 40 7.60 20.63 -21.32
C ARG A 40 8.53 20.13 -22.42
N ILE A 41 9.37 19.13 -22.13
CA ILE A 41 10.30 18.51 -23.10
C ILE A 41 9.76 17.13 -23.47
N ILE A 42 9.88 16.72 -24.75
CA ILE A 42 9.42 15.42 -25.28
C ILE A 42 10.56 14.71 -26.03
N THR A 43 10.77 13.42 -25.79
CA THR A 43 11.80 12.59 -26.45
C THR A 43 11.27 11.73 -27.62
N GLU A 44 12.18 11.15 -28.41
CA GLU A 44 11.92 10.33 -29.61
C GLU A 44 11.17 9.04 -29.28
N SER A 45 11.50 8.46 -28.13
CA SER A 45 10.68 7.41 -27.55
C SER A 45 9.27 7.92 -27.22
N GLY A 46 9.15 9.15 -26.71
CA GLY A 46 7.89 9.83 -26.38
C GLY A 46 7.81 10.32 -24.93
N ARG A 47 8.92 10.24 -24.17
CA ARG A 47 8.98 10.59 -22.74
C ARG A 47 8.89 12.09 -22.54
N ILE A 48 8.06 12.51 -21.57
CA ILE A 48 7.79 13.92 -21.29
C ILE A 48 8.33 14.30 -19.91
N VAL A 49 9.07 15.40 -19.79
CA VAL A 49 9.43 16.03 -18.50
C VAL A 49 8.93 17.47 -18.44
N GLU A 50 8.45 17.87 -17.26
CA GLU A 50 8.02 19.24 -16.97
C GLU A 50 8.88 19.85 -15.86
N ALA A 51 9.36 21.07 -16.07
CA ALA A 51 10.29 21.75 -15.15
C ALA A 51 10.23 23.28 -15.26
N THR A 52 10.66 24.00 -14.22
CA THR A 52 10.86 25.46 -14.30
C THR A 52 11.97 25.80 -15.29
N LYS A 53 11.93 27.01 -15.87
CA LYS A 53 12.92 27.48 -16.88
C LYS A 53 14.38 27.49 -16.38
N ALA A 54 14.60 27.28 -15.08
CA ALA A 54 15.91 27.31 -14.43
C ALA A 54 16.45 25.93 -14.00
N LYS A 55 15.78 24.80 -14.32
CA LYS A 55 16.24 23.46 -13.92
C LYS A 55 17.21 22.84 -14.94
N SER A 56 18.23 22.14 -14.44
CA SER A 56 19.32 21.53 -15.24
C SER A 56 19.18 20.02 -15.44
N PHE A 57 19.81 19.52 -16.50
CA PHE A 57 19.76 18.12 -16.98
C PHE A 57 21.18 17.53 -17.13
N LEU A 58 21.31 16.27 -17.56
CA LEU A 58 22.58 15.52 -17.67
C LEU A 58 22.89 15.08 -19.11
N GLN A 59 24.16 14.86 -19.48
CA GLN A 59 24.66 14.35 -20.78
C GLN A 59 26.00 13.57 -20.65
N LEU A 60 26.39 12.78 -21.67
CA LEU A 60 27.69 12.08 -21.77
C LEU A 60 28.69 12.88 -22.64
N ILE A 61 29.84 13.26 -22.06
CA ILE A 61 30.85 14.11 -22.71
C ILE A 61 32.25 13.54 -22.45
N ASN A 62 33.05 13.33 -23.50
CA ASN A 62 34.42 12.80 -23.42
C ASN A 62 34.55 11.55 -22.51
N GLY A 63 33.52 10.69 -22.50
CA GLY A 63 33.50 9.50 -21.65
C GLY A 63 33.30 9.75 -20.14
N LYS A 64 32.49 10.75 -19.75
CA LYS A 64 31.92 10.94 -18.39
C LYS A 64 30.52 11.58 -18.43
N ILE A 65 29.68 11.31 -17.41
CA ILE A 65 28.35 11.92 -17.26
C ILE A 65 28.45 13.27 -16.53
N LEU A 66 28.01 14.37 -17.16
CA LEU A 66 28.12 15.76 -16.68
C LEU A 66 26.81 16.56 -16.90
N GLU A 67 26.70 17.76 -16.33
CA GLU A 67 25.48 18.61 -16.34
C GLU A 67 25.41 19.61 -17.50
N SER A 68 24.19 20.04 -17.86
CA SER A 68 23.90 21.03 -18.92
C SER A 68 22.60 21.81 -18.63
N GLU A 69 22.52 23.07 -19.07
CA GLU A 69 21.41 23.99 -18.74
C GLU A 69 20.16 23.78 -19.61
N GLY A 70 18.99 24.03 -19.02
CA GLY A 70 17.68 23.91 -19.67
C GLY A 70 17.51 24.73 -20.96
N SER A 71 18.19 25.89 -21.06
CA SER A 71 18.18 26.77 -22.23
C SER A 71 19.14 26.37 -23.36
N GLU A 72 20.06 25.43 -23.13
CA GLU A 72 21.07 25.02 -24.11
C GLU A 72 20.71 23.73 -24.86
N LEU A 73 19.73 22.97 -24.35
CA LEU A 73 19.21 21.73 -24.95
C LEU A 73 18.58 21.98 -26.33
N LYS A 74 18.93 21.14 -27.31
CA LYS A 74 18.42 21.24 -28.69
C LYS A 74 17.74 19.94 -29.13
N ILE A 75 16.78 20.05 -30.04
CA ILE A 75 16.17 18.90 -30.70
C ILE A 75 17.28 18.09 -31.42
N GLY A 76 17.40 16.81 -31.08
CA GLY A 76 18.44 15.92 -31.58
C GLY A 76 19.56 15.56 -30.61
N ASP A 77 19.70 16.27 -29.48
CA ASP A 77 20.57 15.85 -28.37
C ASP A 77 19.96 14.67 -27.58
N TYR A 78 20.79 13.99 -26.78
CA TYR A 78 20.39 12.84 -25.98
C TYR A 78 20.51 13.09 -24.48
N ILE A 79 19.55 12.59 -23.70
CA ILE A 79 19.54 12.61 -22.23
C ILE A 79 19.85 11.19 -21.71
N PRO A 80 20.70 11.02 -20.68
CA PRO A 80 20.92 9.75 -20.01
C PRO A 80 19.59 9.21 -19.48
N LEU A 81 19.19 8.08 -20.03
CA LEU A 81 18.07 7.29 -19.60
C LEU A 81 18.62 6.16 -18.73
N SER A 82 18.15 6.02 -17.49
CA SER A 82 18.60 4.86 -16.71
C SER A 82 17.96 3.58 -17.27
N LEU A 83 18.75 2.62 -17.71
CA LEU A 83 18.28 1.27 -18.01
C LEU A 83 18.01 0.48 -16.73
N LYS A 84 18.65 0.86 -15.62
CA LYS A 84 18.55 0.15 -14.34
C LYS A 84 17.24 0.35 -13.58
N HIS A 85 16.40 1.28 -13.99
CA HIS A 85 14.99 1.32 -13.61
C HIS A 85 14.16 1.38 -14.88
N ASN A 86 13.17 0.49 -15.01
CA ASN A 86 12.40 0.41 -16.25
C ASN A 86 11.13 1.25 -16.11
N TYR A 87 11.08 2.36 -16.84
CA TYR A 87 10.17 3.47 -16.57
C TYR A 87 8.81 3.36 -17.27
N SER A 88 8.15 2.20 -17.10
CA SER A 88 6.79 1.93 -17.59
C SER A 88 5.69 2.33 -16.59
N LEU A 89 6.01 3.22 -15.63
CA LEU A 89 5.10 3.66 -14.58
C LEU A 89 3.91 4.48 -15.09
N ASN A 90 4.01 5.05 -16.30
CA ASN A 90 2.87 5.55 -17.05
C ASN A 90 2.86 4.90 -18.44
N SER A 91 1.65 4.48 -18.85
CA SER A 91 1.33 3.83 -20.11
C SER A 91 1.34 4.78 -21.32
N TYR A 92 2.30 5.69 -21.37
CA TYR A 92 2.75 6.22 -22.65
C TYR A 92 3.56 5.11 -23.31
N GLU A 93 3.12 4.61 -24.47
CA GLU A 93 3.95 3.72 -25.27
C GLU A 93 5.14 4.52 -25.80
N TYR A 94 6.24 4.42 -25.07
CA TYR A 94 7.51 4.92 -25.53
C TYR A 94 8.08 3.95 -26.56
N LYS A 95 8.40 4.43 -27.77
CA LYS A 95 9.06 3.62 -28.80
C LYS A 95 10.35 3.02 -28.24
N GLU A 96 10.67 1.80 -28.67
CA GLU A 96 11.96 1.19 -28.35
C GLU A 96 13.11 2.04 -28.86
N ILE A 97 14.10 2.23 -27.98
CA ILE A 97 15.33 2.98 -28.23
C ILE A 97 16.45 1.97 -28.38
N ASN A 98 17.42 2.21 -29.24
CA ASN A 98 18.54 1.29 -29.39
C ASN A 98 19.48 1.38 -28.16
N HIS A 99 19.63 0.28 -27.42
CA HIS A 99 20.37 0.22 -26.16
C HIS A 99 21.85 -0.15 -26.29
N ASP A 100 22.27 -0.66 -27.46
CA ASP A 100 23.63 -1.17 -27.72
C ASP A 100 24.61 -0.08 -28.18
N ILE A 101 24.10 1.13 -28.39
CA ILE A 101 24.80 2.30 -28.92
C ILE A 101 25.04 3.32 -27.80
N ILE A 102 26.29 3.74 -27.64
CA ILE A 102 26.69 4.83 -26.74
C ILE A 102 27.03 6.08 -27.57
N PRO A 103 26.20 7.14 -27.57
CA PRO A 103 26.51 8.42 -28.21
C PRO A 103 27.45 9.26 -27.34
N ASN A 104 28.75 9.22 -27.63
CA ASN A 104 29.77 10.00 -26.93
C ASN A 104 30.02 11.31 -27.71
N LYS A 105 29.82 12.46 -27.06
CA LYS A 105 29.99 13.78 -27.70
C LYS A 105 31.46 14.20 -27.61
N ILE A 106 32.17 14.19 -28.74
CA ILE A 106 33.62 14.46 -28.86
C ILE A 106 33.83 15.59 -29.87
N ASN A 107 34.51 16.67 -29.46
CA ASN A 107 34.76 17.87 -30.28
C ASN A 107 33.50 18.48 -30.96
N GLY A 108 32.33 18.32 -30.36
CA GLY A 108 31.05 18.85 -30.86
C GLY A 108 30.28 17.90 -31.78
N GLU A 109 30.89 16.81 -32.25
CA GLU A 109 30.23 15.76 -33.03
C GLU A 109 29.92 14.54 -32.16
N ILE A 110 28.91 13.76 -32.53
CA ILE A 110 28.49 12.56 -31.78
C ILE A 110 29.10 11.33 -32.44
N VAL A 111 29.95 10.62 -31.70
CA VAL A 111 30.56 9.36 -32.12
C VAL A 111 29.83 8.21 -31.44
N PHE A 112 29.49 7.16 -32.19
CA PHE A 112 28.73 6.02 -31.70
C PHE A 112 29.64 4.83 -31.41
N GLU A 113 29.67 4.40 -30.14
CA GLU A 113 30.48 3.27 -29.67
C GLU A 113 29.57 2.07 -29.31
N ASN A 114 30.03 0.84 -29.58
CA ASN A 114 29.31 -0.37 -29.17
C ASN A 114 29.49 -0.63 -27.68
N LYS A 115 28.42 -1.02 -27.00
CA LYS A 115 28.40 -1.28 -25.56
C LYS A 115 29.40 -2.36 -25.13
N THR A 116 30.21 -2.04 -24.13
CA THR A 116 31.15 -2.93 -23.43
C THR A 116 30.91 -2.80 -21.91
N ASP A 117 31.81 -3.28 -21.04
CA ASP A 117 31.60 -3.30 -19.57
C ASP A 117 31.50 -1.93 -18.85
N LYS A 118 31.20 -0.83 -19.57
CA LYS A 118 30.96 0.52 -19.02
C LYS A 118 29.61 1.09 -19.48
N TYR A 119 29.01 1.95 -18.65
CA TYR A 119 27.67 2.55 -18.86
C TYR A 119 26.53 1.52 -19.03
N ASN A 120 26.70 0.32 -18.48
CA ASN A 120 25.68 -0.75 -18.53
C ASN A 120 24.33 -0.35 -17.90
N ASP A 121 24.35 0.66 -17.03
CA ASP A 121 23.17 1.18 -16.32
C ASP A 121 22.38 2.23 -17.11
N LEU A 122 22.91 2.67 -18.26
CA LEU A 122 22.40 3.81 -19.04
C LEU A 122 22.14 3.46 -20.51
N ALA A 123 21.14 4.12 -21.07
CA ALA A 123 20.90 4.34 -22.48
C ALA A 123 20.75 5.84 -22.70
N PHE A 124 20.54 6.24 -23.95
CA PHE A 124 20.52 7.64 -24.33
C PHE A 124 19.29 7.88 -25.21
N ASP A 125 18.31 8.64 -24.69
CA ASP A 125 17.06 8.94 -25.38
C ASP A 125 17.10 10.35 -25.97
N LYS A 126 16.65 10.49 -27.22
CA LYS A 126 16.85 11.67 -28.05
C LYS A 126 15.71 12.67 -27.90
N ILE A 127 15.96 13.98 -27.92
CA ILE A 127 14.92 15.00 -27.79
C ILE A 127 14.25 15.29 -29.14
N VAL A 128 12.92 15.40 -29.18
CA VAL A 128 12.13 15.71 -30.41
C VAL A 128 11.18 16.91 -30.31
N SER A 129 10.77 17.36 -29.12
CA SER A 129 10.02 18.62 -28.93
C SER A 129 10.34 19.32 -27.59
N ILE A 130 10.16 20.64 -27.53
CA ILE A 130 10.25 21.48 -26.32
C ILE A 130 9.20 22.61 -26.43
N GLU A 131 8.34 22.75 -25.43
CA GLU A 131 7.18 23.67 -25.42
C GLU A 131 7.06 24.42 -24.06
N GLU A 132 6.46 25.62 -24.05
CA GLU A 132 6.11 26.35 -22.82
C GLU A 132 4.62 26.21 -22.48
N VAL A 133 4.31 25.86 -21.23
CA VAL A 133 2.93 25.64 -20.75
C VAL A 133 2.67 26.38 -19.42
N SER A 134 1.43 26.77 -19.14
CA SER A 134 1.07 27.35 -17.83
C SER A 134 1.28 26.33 -16.72
N ASN A 135 1.91 26.74 -15.62
CA ASN A 135 2.11 25.89 -14.46
C ASN A 135 0.73 25.43 -13.91
N PRO A 136 0.44 24.12 -13.87
CA PRO A 136 -0.84 23.61 -13.43
C PRO A 136 -1.00 23.56 -11.89
N THR A 137 -0.02 24.06 -11.13
CA THR A 137 0.01 24.02 -9.65
C THR A 137 0.46 25.35 -9.05
N ASP A 138 0.07 25.65 -7.81
CA ASP A 138 0.46 26.90 -7.14
C ASP A 138 1.94 26.95 -6.74
N TYR A 139 2.57 25.78 -6.57
CA TYR A 139 3.95 25.61 -6.10
C TYR A 139 4.65 24.43 -6.78
N VAL A 140 5.99 24.50 -6.90
CA VAL A 140 6.86 23.40 -7.34
C VAL A 140 7.72 22.83 -6.20
N TYR A 141 8.32 21.67 -6.48
CA TYR A 141 9.00 20.74 -5.56
C TYR A 141 10.27 20.17 -6.22
N ASP A 142 11.29 19.75 -5.45
CA ASP A 142 12.65 19.82 -6.01
C ASP A 142 13.64 18.63 -5.83
N LEU A 143 13.62 17.87 -4.73
CA LEU A 143 14.48 16.70 -4.32
C LEU A 143 16.01 16.96 -4.16
N THR A 144 16.65 16.96 -2.96
CA THR A 144 18.12 17.22 -2.76
C THR A 144 18.87 16.14 -2.03
N VAL A 145 20.10 15.84 -2.51
CA VAL A 145 20.78 14.55 -2.46
C VAL A 145 22.29 14.68 -2.22
N ALA A 146 22.81 13.98 -1.21
CA ALA A 146 24.20 13.94 -0.79
C ALA A 146 25.12 13.28 -1.83
N ASP A 147 26.39 13.68 -1.83
CA ASP A 147 27.48 13.28 -2.74
C ASP A 147 27.23 13.57 -4.25
N THR A 148 26.18 13.01 -4.86
CA THR A 148 25.94 13.05 -6.31
C THR A 148 25.20 14.29 -6.78
N ARG A 149 24.28 14.83 -5.97
CA ARG A 149 23.38 15.94 -6.32
C ARG A 149 22.50 15.77 -7.57
N ASN A 150 22.12 14.54 -7.92
CA ASN A 150 21.19 14.29 -9.03
C ASN A 150 20.18 13.21 -8.65
N PHE A 151 19.09 13.12 -9.41
CA PHE A 151 18.12 12.05 -9.27
C PHE A 151 17.43 11.70 -10.58
N ASN A 152 16.97 10.47 -10.72
CA ASN A 152 16.24 10.05 -11.92
C ASN A 152 14.72 10.20 -11.72
N ILE A 153 14.03 10.72 -12.73
CA ILE A 153 12.56 10.88 -12.73
C ILE A 153 11.83 9.71 -13.40
N ALA A 154 10.53 9.60 -13.11
CA ALA A 154 9.71 8.43 -13.40
C ALA A 154 9.48 8.09 -14.89
N ASN A 155 9.84 8.96 -15.84
CA ASN A 155 9.84 8.66 -17.28
C ASN A 155 11.18 8.04 -17.74
N GLY A 156 12.24 8.29 -16.99
CA GLY A 156 13.53 7.64 -17.06
C GLY A 156 14.76 8.49 -17.25
N LEU A 157 14.52 9.77 -17.46
CA LEU A 157 15.57 10.75 -17.64
C LEU A 157 16.28 11.00 -16.31
N CYS A 158 17.60 10.99 -16.34
CA CYS A 158 18.43 11.35 -15.19
C CYS A 158 18.51 12.89 -15.13
N VAL A 159 18.07 13.51 -14.03
CA VAL A 159 17.92 14.98 -13.89
C VAL A 159 18.64 15.51 -12.65
N ARG A 160 18.82 16.83 -12.53
CA ARG A 160 19.48 17.43 -11.36
C ARG A 160 18.51 17.68 -10.20
N ASP A 161 19.06 17.61 -8.99
CA ASP A 161 18.38 17.80 -7.70
C ASP A 161 18.08 19.28 -7.36
N THR A 162 17.13 19.56 -6.43
CA THR A 162 17.02 20.87 -5.71
C THR A 162 16.38 20.94 -4.27
N PHE A 163 15.64 19.94 -3.69
CA PHE A 163 15.20 19.69 -2.24
C PHE A 163 13.79 18.94 -2.06
N HIS A 164 13.62 17.69 -1.49
CA HIS A 164 12.29 17.02 -1.10
C HIS A 164 12.31 15.61 -0.39
N MET A 165 11.26 15.19 0.40
CA MET A 165 11.22 14.01 1.34
C MET A 165 10.95 12.60 0.70
N ALA A 166 11.92 11.67 0.58
CA ALA A 166 11.65 10.29 0.10
C ALA A 166 12.58 9.19 0.68
N GLY A 167 12.05 8.16 1.36
CA GLY A 167 12.93 7.08 1.89
C GLY A 167 12.36 6.07 2.91
N ILE A 168 11.04 5.84 2.94
CA ILE A 168 10.48 4.66 3.62
C ILE A 168 9.63 3.88 2.61
N SER A 169 10.29 3.22 1.65
CA SER A 169 9.67 2.46 0.56
C SER A 169 8.76 1.30 1.02
N ALA A 170 8.87 0.89 2.29
CA ALA A 170 8.03 -0.12 2.94
C ALA A 170 6.72 0.43 3.52
N MET A 171 6.58 1.75 3.71
CA MET A 171 5.32 2.35 4.12
C MET A 171 4.51 2.64 2.86
N GLY A 172 3.52 1.79 2.56
CA GLY A 172 2.67 1.92 1.36
C GLY A 172 1.99 3.29 1.24
N THR A 173 2.64 4.21 0.53
CA THR A 173 2.17 5.55 0.16
C THR A 173 1.15 5.50 -0.99
N SER A 174 0.98 4.34 -1.63
CA SER A 174 0.20 4.13 -2.86
C SER A 174 -1.29 4.44 -2.74
N THR A 175 -1.83 4.57 -1.52
CA THR A 175 -3.13 5.20 -1.26
C THR A 175 -3.03 6.13 -0.05
N LEU A 176 -2.63 7.38 -0.29
CA LEU A 176 -2.85 8.51 0.61
C LEU A 176 -3.81 9.50 -0.05
N GLY A 177 -4.32 10.47 0.72
CA GLY A 177 -5.28 11.47 0.24
C GLY A 177 -6.63 10.87 -0.20
N VAL A 178 -7.23 11.44 -1.25
CA VAL A 178 -8.63 11.17 -1.66
C VAL A 178 -8.97 9.69 -1.90
N PRO A 179 -8.14 8.85 -2.56
CA PRO A 179 -8.43 7.43 -2.71
C PRO A 179 -8.57 6.69 -1.37
N ARG A 180 -7.74 7.05 -0.37
CA ARG A 180 -7.79 6.46 0.97
C ARG A 180 -9.00 6.95 1.75
N MET A 181 -9.33 8.24 1.65
CA MET A 181 -10.56 8.78 2.24
C MET A 181 -11.81 8.08 1.69
N LYS A 182 -11.90 7.83 0.37
CA LYS A 182 -12.99 7.06 -0.23
C LYS A 182 -13.05 5.62 0.32
N GLU A 183 -11.92 4.96 0.50
CA GLU A 183 -11.85 3.59 1.07
C GLU A 183 -12.30 3.54 2.54
N ILE A 184 -11.90 4.54 3.35
CA ILE A 184 -12.30 4.69 4.75
C ILE A 184 -13.80 4.99 4.87
N LEU A 185 -14.31 5.98 4.11
CA LEU A 185 -15.72 6.39 4.17
C LEU A 185 -16.68 5.31 3.67
N SER A 186 -16.30 4.56 2.63
CA SER A 186 -17.10 3.43 2.12
C SER A 186 -16.96 2.14 2.95
N ILE A 187 -16.01 2.09 3.89
CA ILE A 187 -15.67 0.90 4.69
C ILE A 187 -15.48 -0.32 3.77
N SER A 188 -14.63 -0.15 2.76
CA SER A 188 -14.43 -1.17 1.72
C SER A 188 -13.97 -2.50 2.30
N GLY A 189 -14.67 -3.58 1.95
CA GLY A 189 -14.25 -4.94 2.31
C GLY A 189 -13.03 -5.45 1.54
N ASN A 190 -12.65 -4.78 0.44
CA ASN A 190 -11.46 -5.09 -0.35
C ASN A 190 -10.60 -3.82 -0.41
N MET A 191 -9.57 -3.79 0.42
CA MET A 191 -8.61 -2.69 0.51
C MET A 191 -7.58 -2.77 -0.63
N LYS A 192 -7.12 -1.64 -1.15
CA LYS A 192 -6.04 -1.63 -2.15
C LYS A 192 -4.67 -1.92 -1.55
N THR A 193 -4.42 -1.41 -0.35
CA THR A 193 -3.15 -1.55 0.38
C THR A 193 -3.41 -2.01 1.82
N PRO A 194 -3.84 -3.27 2.03
CA PRO A 194 -3.93 -3.85 3.36
C PRO A 194 -2.53 -3.88 3.97
N LYS A 195 -2.35 -3.27 5.15
CA LYS A 195 -1.08 -3.21 5.87
C LYS A 195 -1.25 -3.39 7.37
N MET A 196 -0.17 -3.79 8.02
CA MET A 196 -0.12 -3.99 9.46
C MET A 196 1.28 -3.70 9.98
N THR A 197 1.31 -3.10 11.16
CA THR A 197 2.50 -2.68 11.89
C THR A 197 2.64 -3.58 13.10
N ILE A 198 3.58 -4.51 13.04
CA ILE A 198 3.83 -5.53 14.05
C ILE A 198 4.97 -5.06 14.95
N TYR A 199 4.67 -4.94 16.24
CA TYR A 199 5.65 -4.59 17.27
C TYR A 199 6.24 -5.86 17.90
N LEU A 200 7.49 -5.80 18.31
CA LEU A 200 8.20 -6.90 18.95
C LEU A 200 8.09 -6.80 20.47
N LYS A 201 8.14 -7.95 21.17
CA LYS A 201 8.22 -7.98 22.64
C LYS A 201 9.46 -7.21 23.13
N PRO A 202 9.43 -6.64 24.35
CA PRO A 202 10.54 -5.86 24.90
C PRO A 202 11.92 -6.54 24.86
N GLU A 203 11.96 -7.87 24.99
CA GLU A 203 13.17 -8.71 24.88
C GLU A 203 13.84 -8.65 23.50
N PHE A 204 13.05 -8.48 22.42
CA PHE A 204 13.52 -8.57 21.03
C PHE A 204 13.53 -7.22 20.32
N LYS A 205 12.96 -6.16 20.92
CA LYS A 205 12.77 -4.85 20.25
C LYS A 205 14.06 -4.17 19.76
N LYS A 206 15.22 -4.47 20.36
CA LYS A 206 16.56 -3.97 19.95
C LYS A 206 17.41 -5.00 19.19
N ASN A 207 16.86 -6.17 18.85
CA ASN A 207 17.61 -7.25 18.21
C ASN A 207 17.21 -7.38 16.73
N GLU A 208 17.95 -6.67 15.86
CA GLU A 208 17.77 -6.71 14.41
C GLU A 208 17.74 -8.13 13.84
N ARG A 209 18.64 -9.01 14.29
CA ARG A 209 18.72 -10.39 13.79
C ARG A 209 17.44 -11.17 14.11
N MET A 210 16.87 -10.96 15.30
CA MET A 210 15.59 -11.56 15.66
C MET A 210 14.42 -10.93 14.90
N ALA A 211 14.41 -9.60 14.71
CA ALA A 211 13.40 -8.91 13.91
C ALA A 211 13.35 -9.44 12.47
N LYS A 212 14.51 -9.54 11.80
CA LYS A 212 14.64 -10.15 10.46
C LYS A 212 14.20 -11.62 10.44
N LYS A 213 14.53 -12.40 11.48
CA LYS A 213 14.09 -13.79 11.59
C LYS A 213 12.57 -13.91 11.75
N ILE A 214 11.94 -13.08 12.57
CA ILE A 214 10.49 -13.07 12.77
C ILE A 214 9.78 -12.64 11.48
N ALA A 215 10.25 -11.59 10.79
CA ALA A 215 9.72 -11.16 9.50
C ALA A 215 9.76 -12.30 8.45
N SER A 216 10.90 -13.00 8.32
CA SER A 216 11.05 -14.19 7.48
C SER A 216 10.09 -15.34 7.82
N HIS A 217 9.63 -15.45 9.07
CA HIS A 217 8.64 -16.45 9.49
C HIS A 217 7.19 -16.00 9.28
N ILE A 218 6.93 -14.70 9.11
CA ILE A 218 5.61 -14.12 8.81
C ILE A 218 5.35 -14.11 7.31
N LYS A 219 6.34 -13.73 6.48
CA LYS A 219 6.20 -13.60 5.02
C LYS A 219 5.73 -14.90 4.38
N TYR A 220 4.59 -14.87 3.69
CA TYR A 220 4.12 -15.99 2.88
C TYR A 220 5.21 -16.37 1.86
N THR A 221 5.48 -17.66 1.75
CA THR A 221 6.45 -18.17 0.79
C THR A 221 5.99 -19.50 0.25
N THR A 222 5.98 -19.60 -1.07
CA THR A 222 5.69 -20.82 -1.83
C THR A 222 6.96 -21.32 -2.51
N LEU A 223 6.88 -22.45 -3.22
CA LEU A 223 8.00 -22.95 -4.00
C LEU A 223 8.31 -22.05 -5.22
N GLU A 224 7.28 -21.42 -5.78
CA GLU A 224 7.39 -20.49 -6.92
C GLU A 224 8.38 -19.34 -6.65
N ASP A 225 8.38 -18.77 -5.44
CA ASP A 225 9.33 -17.71 -5.08
C ASP A 225 10.80 -18.13 -5.20
N ILE A 226 11.08 -19.42 -4.95
CA ILE A 226 12.40 -19.98 -4.69
C ILE A 226 12.97 -20.71 -5.90
N ARG A 227 12.11 -21.32 -6.72
CA ARG A 227 12.53 -22.03 -7.94
C ARG A 227 13.26 -21.09 -8.91
N GLU A 228 14.22 -21.66 -9.61
CA GLU A 228 14.93 -21.04 -10.72
C GLU A 228 14.46 -21.64 -12.05
N ASN A 229 14.33 -22.97 -12.11
CA ASN A 229 13.82 -23.70 -13.26
C ASN A 229 12.99 -24.92 -12.81
N LEU A 230 11.99 -25.31 -13.61
CA LEU A 230 11.18 -26.50 -13.42
C LEU A 230 11.04 -27.23 -14.76
N GLU A 231 11.52 -28.47 -14.80
CA GLU A 231 11.55 -29.32 -15.98
C GLU A 231 10.71 -30.58 -15.73
N VAL A 232 10.01 -31.06 -16.75
CA VAL A 232 9.20 -32.30 -16.68
C VAL A 232 9.76 -33.32 -17.64
N TYR A 233 10.05 -34.51 -17.12
CA TYR A 233 10.58 -35.64 -17.87
C TYR A 233 9.71 -36.89 -17.68
N TYR A 234 9.70 -37.74 -18.70
CA TYR A 234 9.23 -39.11 -18.60
C TYR A 234 10.45 -40.03 -18.47
N ASP A 235 10.73 -40.48 -17.25
CA ASP A 235 11.83 -41.37 -16.88
C ASP A 235 11.30 -42.62 -16.16
N PRO A 236 11.00 -43.69 -16.93
CA PRO A 236 10.48 -44.95 -16.41
C PRO A 236 11.54 -45.85 -15.74
N LYS A 237 12.80 -45.42 -15.64
CA LYS A 237 13.89 -46.22 -15.05
C LYS A 237 14.72 -45.37 -14.06
N PRO A 238 14.15 -45.02 -12.89
CA PRO A 238 14.78 -44.11 -11.92
C PRO A 238 16.20 -44.48 -11.52
N LYS A 239 16.47 -45.79 -11.36
CA LYS A 239 17.75 -46.35 -10.90
C LYS A 239 18.73 -46.67 -12.03
N GLN A 240 18.53 -46.11 -13.23
CA GLN A 240 19.46 -46.29 -14.33
C GLN A 240 20.76 -45.51 -14.09
N LYS A 241 21.90 -46.20 -14.24
CA LYS A 241 23.23 -45.60 -14.19
C LYS A 241 23.37 -44.50 -15.25
N ASP A 242 23.93 -43.35 -14.87
CA ASP A 242 23.96 -42.08 -15.63
C ASP A 242 22.58 -41.43 -15.89
N GLY A 243 21.53 -41.88 -15.18
CA GLY A 243 20.20 -41.27 -15.15
C GLY A 243 20.14 -39.99 -14.32
N PHE A 244 18.98 -39.34 -14.27
CA PHE A 244 18.80 -38.05 -13.59
C PHE A 244 19.15 -38.10 -12.09
N MET A 245 18.87 -39.22 -11.41
CA MET A 245 19.19 -39.37 -9.97
C MET A 245 20.70 -39.34 -9.70
N ASP A 246 21.50 -40.02 -10.53
CA ASP A 246 22.95 -40.05 -10.38
C ASP A 246 23.59 -38.71 -10.78
N ARG A 247 23.08 -38.06 -11.83
CA ARG A 247 23.57 -36.74 -12.28
C ARG A 247 23.34 -35.63 -11.25
N ASP A 248 22.18 -35.64 -10.59
CA ASP A 248 21.78 -34.61 -9.64
C ASP A 248 22.13 -34.96 -8.18
N ASN A 249 22.74 -36.11 -7.90
CA ASN A 249 23.01 -36.63 -6.54
C ASN A 249 21.74 -36.79 -5.68
N ALA A 250 20.60 -37.07 -6.31
CA ALA A 250 19.26 -36.96 -5.71
C ALA A 250 18.77 -38.27 -5.06
N HIS A 251 19.63 -38.97 -4.31
CA HIS A 251 19.33 -40.29 -3.74
C HIS A 251 18.54 -40.26 -2.42
N ASN A 252 18.41 -39.09 -1.78
CA ASN A 252 17.76 -38.95 -0.47
C ASN A 252 16.23 -38.85 -0.62
N ILE A 253 15.55 -39.99 -0.60
CA ILE A 253 14.08 -40.12 -0.63
C ILE A 253 13.49 -39.80 0.74
N TYR A 254 12.44 -38.96 0.79
CA TYR A 254 11.68 -38.68 2.01
C TYR A 254 10.26 -39.26 1.93
N TYR A 255 9.86 -40.02 2.94
CA TYR A 255 8.58 -40.71 3.00
C TYR A 255 7.92 -40.58 4.38
N SER A 256 6.59 -40.63 4.41
CA SER A 256 5.79 -40.46 5.63
C SER A 256 5.53 -41.82 6.30
N GLN A 257 6.14 -42.09 7.45
CA GLN A 257 5.97 -43.35 8.21
C GLN A 257 4.52 -43.67 8.59
N LYS A 258 3.61 -42.69 8.57
CA LYS A 258 2.18 -42.85 8.93
C LYS A 258 1.23 -42.97 7.74
N SER A 259 1.75 -43.12 6.52
CA SER A 259 0.91 -43.10 5.32
C SER A 259 0.36 -44.48 4.91
N GLY A 260 -0.97 -44.58 4.81
CA GLY A 260 -1.64 -45.65 4.07
C GLY A 260 -1.43 -45.51 2.55
N LYS A 261 -2.39 -45.96 1.73
CA LYS A 261 -2.26 -45.87 0.25
C LYS A 261 -2.02 -44.44 -0.28
N SER A 262 -2.40 -43.39 0.44
CA SER A 262 -2.49 -42.00 -0.07
C SER A 262 -1.27 -41.08 0.10
N GLY A 263 -0.22 -41.46 0.85
CA GLY A 263 0.89 -40.55 1.19
C GLY A 263 2.21 -40.81 0.46
N CYS A 264 3.20 -39.93 0.70
CA CYS A 264 4.53 -39.98 0.07
C CYS A 264 5.21 -41.36 0.21
N LYS A 265 5.57 -41.98 -0.91
CA LYS A 265 6.17 -43.32 -0.97
C LYS A 265 7.70 -43.31 -0.92
N GLY A 266 8.27 -44.34 -0.31
CA GLY A 266 9.71 -44.63 -0.32
C GLY A 266 10.16 -45.44 -1.55
N GLU A 267 9.24 -46.14 -2.21
CA GLU A 267 9.49 -46.84 -3.47
C GLU A 267 9.20 -45.92 -4.65
N ILE A 268 10.09 -45.91 -5.65
CA ILE A 268 10.05 -45.01 -6.81
C ILE A 268 9.90 -45.74 -8.15
N ASP A 269 10.01 -47.07 -8.15
CA ASP A 269 10.17 -47.87 -9.39
C ASP A 269 8.92 -47.86 -10.29
N ASN A 270 7.74 -47.54 -9.73
CA ASN A 270 6.47 -47.43 -10.45
C ASN A 270 6.06 -45.96 -10.72
N MET A 271 6.98 -44.99 -10.65
CA MET A 271 6.70 -43.56 -10.88
C MET A 271 7.51 -43.00 -12.05
N PRO A 272 6.97 -43.10 -13.29
CA PRO A 272 7.70 -42.74 -14.49
C PRO A 272 7.74 -41.23 -14.76
N TRP A 273 6.86 -40.42 -14.18
CA TRP A 273 6.91 -38.97 -14.34
C TRP A 273 7.84 -38.34 -13.31
N LEU A 274 8.72 -37.45 -13.78
CA LEU A 274 9.70 -36.74 -12.98
C LEU A 274 9.54 -35.22 -13.19
N VAL A 275 9.26 -34.48 -12.13
CA VAL A 275 9.46 -33.03 -12.09
C VAL A 275 10.82 -32.76 -11.45
N ARG A 276 11.74 -32.17 -12.21
CA ARG A 276 13.07 -31.74 -11.76
C ARG A 276 13.02 -30.23 -11.52
N ILE A 277 13.24 -29.82 -10.26
CA ILE A 277 13.14 -28.43 -9.84
C ILE A 277 14.52 -27.97 -9.36
N LYS A 278 15.12 -27.02 -10.07
CA LYS A 278 16.34 -26.33 -9.66
C LYS A 278 15.94 -25.15 -8.77
N LEU A 279 16.47 -25.08 -7.56
CA LEU A 279 16.19 -24.02 -6.60
C LEU A 279 17.34 -23.00 -6.56
N ASN A 280 16.99 -21.73 -6.35
CA ASN A 280 18.00 -20.69 -6.14
C ASN A 280 18.49 -20.70 -4.68
N ARG A 281 19.78 -21.00 -4.50
CA ARG A 281 20.44 -21.13 -3.18
C ARG A 281 20.41 -19.83 -2.36
N GLU A 282 20.62 -18.68 -2.99
CA GLU A 282 20.62 -17.38 -2.32
C GLU A 282 19.23 -17.03 -1.77
N LYS A 283 18.18 -17.27 -2.57
CA LYS A 283 16.77 -17.12 -2.13
C LYS A 283 16.43 -18.06 -0.97
N MET A 284 16.91 -19.32 -0.99
CA MET A 284 16.75 -20.26 0.13
C MET A 284 17.43 -19.77 1.41
N MET A 285 18.68 -19.29 1.31
CA MET A 285 19.44 -18.77 2.45
C MET A 285 18.80 -17.50 3.03
N ASN A 286 18.42 -16.54 2.19
CA ASN A 286 17.76 -15.30 2.60
C ASN A 286 16.41 -15.55 3.30
N LYS A 287 15.71 -16.63 2.94
CA LYS A 287 14.43 -17.02 3.55
C LYS A 287 14.57 -18.01 4.71
N ASP A 288 15.77 -18.48 5.07
CA ASP A 288 16.01 -19.50 6.11
C ASP A 288 15.14 -20.75 5.86
N ILE A 289 15.36 -21.41 4.72
CA ILE A 289 14.67 -22.61 4.23
C ILE A 289 15.72 -23.63 3.74
N ARG A 290 15.64 -24.89 4.23
CA ARG A 290 16.51 -26.00 3.81
C ARG A 290 15.75 -27.02 2.97
N LEU A 291 16.46 -27.93 2.29
CA LEU A 291 15.83 -28.97 1.48
C LEU A 291 14.94 -29.90 2.32
N LEU A 292 15.32 -30.20 3.57
CA LEU A 292 14.51 -30.95 4.52
C LEU A 292 13.16 -30.28 4.83
N ASP A 293 13.13 -28.95 4.92
CA ASP A 293 11.92 -28.19 5.21
C ASP A 293 10.95 -28.23 4.00
N ILE A 294 11.49 -28.30 2.78
CA ILE A 294 10.72 -28.47 1.54
C ILE A 294 10.12 -29.88 1.46
N LYS A 295 10.93 -30.95 1.63
CA LYS A 295 10.43 -32.34 1.58
C LYS A 295 9.33 -32.61 2.60
N SER A 296 9.59 -32.24 3.86
CA SER A 296 8.67 -32.50 4.97
C SER A 296 7.34 -31.77 4.78
N LYS A 297 7.35 -30.52 4.31
CA LYS A 297 6.13 -29.74 4.06
C LYS A 297 5.39 -30.19 2.81
N PHE A 298 6.09 -30.51 1.71
CA PHE A 298 5.44 -31.07 0.54
C PHE A 298 4.72 -32.38 0.87
N CYS A 299 5.37 -33.31 1.57
CA CYS A 299 4.72 -34.56 1.96
C CYS A 299 3.59 -34.36 2.99
N SER A 300 3.72 -33.40 3.91
CA SER A 300 2.62 -33.04 4.83
C SER A 300 1.42 -32.44 4.09
N HIS A 301 1.66 -31.63 3.06
CA HIS A 301 0.62 -31.07 2.18
C HIS A 301 -0.04 -32.16 1.34
N TRP A 302 0.76 -33.08 0.77
CA TRP A 302 0.26 -34.22 0.00
C TRP A 302 -0.58 -35.19 0.84
N ASP A 303 -0.15 -35.48 2.09
CA ASP A 303 -0.91 -36.31 3.03
C ASP A 303 -2.22 -35.64 3.47
N ARG A 304 -2.24 -34.30 3.66
CA ARG A 304 -3.44 -33.52 4.04
C ARG A 304 -4.48 -33.39 2.94
N ARG A 305 -4.09 -33.55 1.67
CA ARG A 305 -4.97 -33.48 0.50
C ARG A 305 -6.32 -34.16 0.68
N SER A 306 -6.33 -35.38 1.23
CA SER A 306 -7.55 -36.18 1.41
C SER A 306 -8.57 -35.55 2.37
N GLN A 307 -8.15 -34.62 3.24
CA GLN A 307 -9.02 -33.87 4.15
C GLN A 307 -9.50 -32.55 3.55
N GLU A 308 -8.69 -31.92 2.69
CA GLU A 308 -8.93 -30.57 2.14
C GLU A 308 -9.79 -30.56 0.87
N LEU A 309 -10.07 -31.72 0.27
CA LEU A 309 -10.96 -31.94 -0.89
C LEU A 309 -12.39 -31.34 -0.80
N LYS A 310 -12.81 -30.87 0.39
CA LYS A 310 -14.12 -30.24 0.60
C LYS A 310 -14.20 -28.76 0.19
N GLY A 311 -13.06 -28.07 0.05
CA GLY A 311 -13.01 -26.64 -0.31
C GLY A 311 -12.32 -26.32 -1.64
N VAL A 312 -11.82 -27.35 -2.33
CA VAL A 312 -11.02 -27.24 -3.56
C VAL A 312 -11.94 -27.17 -4.80
N LYS A 313 -11.53 -26.43 -5.84
CA LYS A 313 -12.29 -26.35 -7.10
C LYS A 313 -12.50 -27.74 -7.71
N LYS A 314 -13.64 -27.94 -8.39
CA LYS A 314 -14.04 -29.24 -8.97
C LYS A 314 -12.98 -29.80 -9.94
N GLU A 315 -12.31 -28.94 -10.69
CA GLU A 315 -11.22 -29.27 -11.62
C GLU A 315 -9.99 -29.84 -10.90
N ASP A 316 -9.46 -29.09 -9.93
CA ASP A 316 -8.32 -29.49 -9.09
C ASP A 316 -8.59 -30.81 -8.36
N ARG A 317 -9.82 -31.03 -7.88
CA ARG A 317 -10.23 -32.29 -7.28
C ARG A 317 -10.11 -33.48 -8.24
N VAL A 318 -10.57 -33.33 -9.49
CA VAL A 318 -10.44 -34.39 -10.51
C VAL A 318 -8.98 -34.68 -10.85
N LEU A 319 -8.14 -33.64 -10.94
CA LEU A 319 -6.69 -33.81 -11.16
C LEU A 319 -6.03 -34.61 -10.04
N LEU A 320 -6.41 -34.32 -8.80
CA LEU A 320 -5.90 -34.98 -7.60
C LEU A 320 -6.38 -36.43 -7.45
N GLU A 321 -7.53 -36.78 -8.01
CA GLU A 321 -8.01 -38.17 -8.07
C GLU A 321 -7.27 -38.98 -9.16
N LYS A 322 -6.69 -38.34 -10.19
CA LYS A 322 -5.88 -38.98 -11.25
C LYS A 322 -4.41 -39.28 -10.87
N ILE A 323 -3.88 -38.64 -9.84
CA ILE A 323 -2.50 -38.86 -9.36
C ILE A 323 -2.53 -39.87 -8.21
N SER A 324 -2.01 -41.06 -8.50
CA SER A 324 -2.10 -42.24 -7.64
C SER A 324 -1.06 -42.23 -6.52
N GLN A 325 0.18 -41.87 -6.85
CA GLN A 325 1.36 -41.97 -5.99
C GLN A 325 2.33 -40.81 -6.27
N VAL A 326 3.04 -40.37 -5.23
CA VAL A 326 4.09 -39.35 -5.31
C VAL A 326 5.25 -39.71 -4.38
N ALA A 327 6.47 -39.39 -4.79
CA ALA A 327 7.70 -39.49 -3.99
C ALA A 327 8.56 -38.23 -4.18
N VAL A 328 9.25 -37.80 -3.12
CA VAL A 328 10.15 -36.63 -3.18
C VAL A 328 11.57 -37.03 -2.83
N LEU A 329 12.50 -36.64 -3.69
CA LEU A 329 13.93 -36.79 -3.51
C LEU A 329 14.60 -35.41 -3.57
N THR A 330 15.72 -35.25 -2.88
CA THR A 330 16.66 -34.13 -3.14
C THR A 330 18.09 -34.65 -3.04
N ASN A 331 19.00 -33.81 -3.49
CA ASN A 331 20.41 -33.88 -3.13
C ASN A 331 20.67 -33.37 -1.70
N GLY A 332 21.94 -33.25 -1.30
CA GLY A 332 22.34 -32.76 0.01
C GLY A 332 22.34 -31.23 0.10
N ASP A 333 22.13 -30.67 1.29
CA ASP A 333 22.26 -29.23 1.53
C ASP A 333 23.71 -28.71 1.29
N SER A 334 24.68 -29.61 1.14
CA SER A 334 26.08 -29.33 0.78
C SER A 334 26.32 -29.11 -0.72
N ASP A 335 25.42 -29.60 -1.59
CA ASP A 335 25.61 -29.55 -3.04
C ASP A 335 25.54 -28.11 -3.58
N PRO A 336 26.28 -27.77 -4.66
CA PRO A 336 26.38 -26.39 -5.14
C PRO A 336 25.02 -25.84 -5.64
N THR A 337 24.23 -26.69 -6.30
CA THR A 337 22.87 -26.37 -6.78
C THR A 337 21.85 -27.24 -6.04
N PRO A 338 20.94 -26.67 -5.22
CA PRO A 338 19.88 -27.42 -4.57
C PRO A 338 18.82 -27.89 -5.59
N ILE A 339 18.58 -29.21 -5.64
CA ILE A 339 17.67 -29.83 -6.62
C ILE A 339 16.62 -30.68 -5.89
N VAL A 340 15.35 -30.52 -6.29
CA VAL A 340 14.23 -31.35 -5.85
C VAL A 340 13.73 -32.17 -7.03
N HIS A 341 13.61 -33.48 -6.84
CA HIS A 341 12.90 -34.38 -7.76
C HIS A 341 11.56 -34.76 -7.12
N ILE A 342 10.46 -34.43 -7.80
CA ILE A 342 9.13 -34.92 -7.45
C ILE A 342 8.73 -35.95 -8.50
N ARG A 343 8.70 -37.22 -8.10
CA ARG A 343 8.24 -38.31 -8.96
C ARG A 343 6.77 -38.62 -8.69
N PHE A 344 6.02 -38.96 -9.73
CA PHE A 344 4.61 -39.30 -9.60
C PHE A 344 4.14 -40.32 -10.65
N ASP A 345 2.98 -40.92 -10.38
CA ASP A 345 2.23 -41.75 -11.31
C ASP A 345 0.83 -41.15 -11.59
N MET A 346 0.35 -41.30 -12.82
CA MET A 346 -0.86 -40.65 -13.33
C MET A 346 -1.53 -41.52 -14.39
N THR A 347 -2.83 -41.80 -14.23
CA THR A 347 -3.57 -42.76 -15.08
C THR A 347 -3.88 -42.23 -16.48
N GLU A 348 -4.06 -40.91 -16.63
CA GLU A 348 -4.31 -40.24 -17.90
C GLU A 348 -3.52 -38.93 -17.93
N PHE A 349 -2.62 -38.77 -18.90
CA PHE A 349 -1.81 -37.56 -19.04
C PHE A 349 -2.26 -36.70 -20.22
N ASN A 350 -2.29 -35.39 -19.99
CA ASN A 350 -2.41 -34.36 -21.01
C ASN A 350 -1.49 -33.21 -20.56
N PHE A 351 -0.90 -32.46 -21.49
CA PHE A 351 -0.12 -31.27 -21.19
C PHE A 351 -0.85 -30.33 -20.23
N ILE A 352 -2.15 -30.08 -20.46
CA ILE A 352 -2.99 -29.24 -19.60
C ILE A 352 -3.02 -29.80 -18.17
N THR A 353 -3.25 -31.11 -18.00
CA THR A 353 -3.29 -31.80 -16.70
C THR A 353 -1.97 -31.67 -15.94
N ILE A 354 -0.83 -31.79 -16.63
CA ILE A 354 0.51 -31.63 -16.03
C ILE A 354 0.78 -30.17 -15.65
N THR A 355 0.49 -29.22 -16.53
CA THR A 355 0.65 -27.78 -16.25
C THR A 355 -0.24 -27.32 -15.10
N THR A 356 -1.49 -27.79 -15.01
CA THR A 356 -2.35 -27.48 -13.87
C THR A 356 -1.86 -28.12 -12.57
N PHE A 357 -1.34 -29.35 -12.61
CA PHE A 357 -0.70 -29.97 -11.44
C PHE A 357 0.49 -29.15 -10.93
N ILE A 358 1.36 -28.68 -11.82
CA ILE A 358 2.49 -27.82 -11.47
C ILE A 358 2.00 -26.51 -10.84
N ASN A 359 1.20 -25.74 -11.59
CA ASN A 359 0.79 -24.39 -11.19
C ASN A 359 -0.08 -24.37 -9.92
N ASN A 360 -0.92 -25.38 -9.69
CA ASN A 360 -1.86 -25.37 -8.55
C ASN A 360 -1.35 -26.14 -7.32
N ILE A 361 -0.44 -27.11 -7.47
CA ILE A 361 0.00 -27.98 -6.37
C ILE A 361 1.50 -27.87 -6.09
N ILE A 362 2.36 -27.83 -7.11
CA ILE A 362 3.82 -27.70 -6.91
C ILE A 362 4.21 -26.24 -6.63
N ASP A 363 3.59 -25.28 -7.30
CA ASP A 363 3.99 -23.87 -7.19
C ASP A 363 3.32 -23.15 -6.02
N ARG A 364 2.08 -23.52 -5.68
CA ARG A 364 1.26 -22.82 -4.67
C ARG A 364 1.29 -23.43 -3.27
N PHE A 365 1.89 -24.60 -3.06
CA PHE A 365 1.93 -25.16 -1.71
C PHE A 365 2.75 -24.26 -0.77
N LYS A 366 2.22 -24.13 0.45
CA LYS A 366 2.77 -23.24 1.47
C LYS A 366 4.06 -23.81 2.06
N LEU A 367 5.20 -23.15 1.82
CA LEU A 367 6.47 -23.46 2.48
C LEU A 367 6.62 -22.73 3.82
N LYS A 368 6.38 -21.42 3.88
CA LYS A 368 6.60 -20.61 5.10
C LYS A 368 5.59 -19.46 5.15
N GLY A 369 5.50 -18.79 6.31
CA GLY A 369 4.67 -17.60 6.49
C GLY A 369 3.23 -17.83 6.92
N LEU A 370 2.48 -16.73 6.92
CA LEU A 370 1.05 -16.66 7.18
C LEU A 370 0.32 -16.36 5.87
N SER A 371 -0.85 -16.97 5.67
CA SER A 371 -1.67 -16.69 4.49
C SER A 371 -2.19 -15.26 4.52
N GLY A 372 -2.22 -14.58 3.36
CA GLY A 372 -2.65 -13.18 3.27
C GLY A 372 -1.61 -12.16 3.75
N ILE A 373 -0.33 -12.53 3.80
CA ILE A 373 0.80 -11.60 4.00
C ILE A 373 1.87 -11.85 2.93
N ASP A 374 1.87 -11.04 1.89
CA ASP A 374 2.68 -11.25 0.68
C ASP A 374 4.13 -10.79 0.86
N ASN A 375 4.33 -9.66 1.55
CA ASN A 375 5.66 -9.16 1.89
C ASN A 375 5.75 -8.69 3.35
N THR A 376 6.98 -8.70 3.87
CA THR A 376 7.32 -8.18 5.20
C THR A 376 8.62 -7.42 5.12
N ASP A 377 8.64 -6.21 5.65
CA ASP A 377 9.80 -5.35 5.69
C ASP A 377 10.09 -4.95 7.14
N VAL A 378 11.36 -4.73 7.49
CA VAL A 378 11.76 -4.40 8.86
C VAL A 378 12.28 -2.96 8.91
N LEU A 379 11.57 -2.09 9.62
CA LEU A 379 12.06 -0.75 9.95
C LEU A 379 12.98 -0.85 11.17
N LEU A 380 14.19 -0.32 11.04
CA LEU A 380 15.19 -0.33 12.10
C LEU A 380 15.25 1.04 12.78
N ASN A 381 15.35 1.04 14.11
CA ASN A 381 15.52 2.24 14.93
C ASN A 381 14.37 3.26 14.79
N ASP A 382 13.13 2.77 14.73
CA ASP A 382 11.94 3.57 14.94
C ASP A 382 11.97 4.21 16.34
N GLN A 383 11.50 5.47 16.45
CA GLN A 383 11.56 6.24 17.70
C GLN A 383 10.45 5.80 18.65
N GLU A 384 10.82 5.19 19.78
CA GLU A 384 9.89 4.82 20.85
C GLU A 384 9.96 5.86 21.97
N ILE A 385 8.84 6.49 22.30
CA ILE A 385 8.74 7.34 23.50
C ILE A 385 8.55 6.44 24.72
N ILE A 386 9.51 6.44 25.63
CA ILE A 386 9.51 5.64 26.85
C ILE A 386 9.28 6.58 28.04
N PHE A 387 8.19 6.37 28.77
CA PHE A 387 7.94 7.09 30.02
C PHE A 387 8.57 6.31 31.18
N ASN A 388 9.55 6.91 31.84
CA ASN A 388 10.20 6.34 33.01
C ASN A 388 9.37 6.67 34.26
N LYS A 389 8.73 5.65 34.85
CA LYS A 389 7.83 5.83 36.00
C LYS A 389 8.54 6.26 37.29
N ASP A 390 9.84 6.00 37.39
CA ASP A 390 10.60 6.22 38.62
C ASP A 390 11.24 7.62 38.64
N THR A 391 11.62 8.17 37.48
CA THR A 391 12.14 9.54 37.34
C THR A 391 11.08 10.56 36.90
N GLY A 392 9.98 10.09 36.30
CA GLY A 392 8.97 10.96 35.67
C GLY A 392 9.41 11.53 34.32
N GLU A 393 10.59 11.16 33.81
CA GLU A 393 11.16 11.69 32.57
C GLU A 393 10.67 10.94 31.32
N ILE A 394 10.69 11.65 30.20
CA ILE A 394 10.36 11.12 28.88
C ILE A 394 11.66 10.83 28.13
N GLU A 395 11.99 9.55 27.99
CA GLU A 395 13.18 9.07 27.28
C GLU A 395 12.87 8.72 25.82
N ASN A 396 13.76 9.10 24.90
CA ASN A 396 13.68 8.68 23.50
C ASN A 396 14.43 7.36 23.31
N GLY A 397 13.68 6.26 23.24
CA GLY A 397 14.19 4.94 22.89
C GLY A 397 14.20 4.69 21.37
N SER A 398 14.84 3.58 20.98
CA SER A 398 14.74 3.02 19.63
C SER A 398 14.26 1.58 19.67
N GLN A 399 13.47 1.20 18.67
CA GLN A 399 12.93 -0.16 18.48
C GLN A 399 12.97 -0.58 17.00
N HIS A 400 12.92 -1.88 16.73
CA HIS A 400 12.69 -2.44 15.41
C HIS A 400 11.22 -2.86 15.28
N ILE A 401 10.61 -2.51 14.14
CA ILE A 401 9.20 -2.77 13.83
C ILE A 401 9.14 -3.54 12.51
N ILE A 402 8.18 -4.46 12.39
CA ILE A 402 7.94 -5.20 11.17
C ILE A 402 6.66 -4.65 10.51
N PHE A 403 6.78 -4.19 9.27
CA PHE A 403 5.63 -3.83 8.43
C PHE A 403 5.28 -5.00 7.51
N THR A 404 4.00 -5.17 7.22
CA THR A 404 3.53 -6.20 6.30
C THR A 404 2.62 -5.64 5.23
N ASN A 405 2.76 -6.16 4.01
CA ASN A 405 1.78 -6.03 2.94
C ASN A 405 0.84 -7.24 3.04
N GLY A 406 -0.44 -6.98 3.26
CA GLY A 406 -1.41 -7.98 3.70
C GLY A 406 -1.63 -7.99 5.22
N VAL A 407 -2.75 -8.58 5.64
CA VAL A 407 -3.28 -8.54 7.00
C VAL A 407 -3.73 -9.93 7.44
N ASN A 408 -3.15 -10.44 8.52
CA ASN A 408 -3.60 -11.67 9.18
C ASN A 408 -3.39 -11.59 10.71
N MET A 409 -4.24 -10.80 11.37
CA MET A 409 -4.26 -10.63 12.83
C MET A 409 -4.63 -11.92 13.58
N VAL A 410 -5.24 -12.91 12.91
CA VAL A 410 -5.70 -14.16 13.53
C VAL A 410 -4.54 -15.09 13.82
N ASP A 411 -3.69 -15.37 12.83
CA ASP A 411 -2.62 -16.36 12.92
C ASP A 411 -1.37 -15.82 13.63
N ILE A 412 -1.16 -14.50 13.61
CA ILE A 412 -0.04 -13.82 14.30
C ILE A 412 -0.04 -14.12 15.81
N ARG A 413 -1.20 -14.39 16.40
CA ARG A 413 -1.36 -14.73 17.81
C ARG A 413 -0.63 -16.02 18.21
N TYR A 414 -0.31 -16.90 17.25
CA TYR A 414 0.45 -18.12 17.48
C TYR A 414 1.98 -17.95 17.34
N LEU A 415 2.47 -16.76 16.96
CA LEU A 415 3.89 -16.49 16.77
C LEU A 415 4.53 -15.88 18.02
N ASN A 416 5.60 -16.53 18.49
CA ASN A 416 6.38 -16.05 19.62
C ASN A 416 7.28 -14.86 19.23
N GLY A 417 7.42 -13.90 20.16
CA GLY A 417 8.27 -12.70 20.01
C GLY A 417 7.55 -11.43 19.55
N ILE A 418 6.26 -11.54 19.19
CA ILE A 418 5.40 -10.41 18.81
C ILE A 418 4.66 -9.84 20.02
N ASP A 419 4.50 -8.52 20.07
CA ASP A 419 3.65 -7.80 21.03
C ASP A 419 2.26 -7.55 20.41
N LEU A 420 1.28 -8.34 20.85
CA LEU A 420 -0.10 -8.26 20.38
C LEU A 420 -0.84 -7.01 20.87
N ASN A 421 -0.38 -6.36 21.94
CA ASN A 421 -1.06 -5.20 22.52
C ASN A 421 -0.74 -3.90 21.76
N LYS A 422 0.43 -3.84 21.11
CA LYS A 422 0.86 -2.70 20.27
C LYS A 422 0.61 -2.91 18.78
N THR A 423 0.46 -4.16 18.31
CA THR A 423 0.29 -4.47 16.89
C THR A 423 -1.02 -3.93 16.33
N VAL A 424 -0.95 -3.17 15.23
CA VAL A 424 -2.10 -2.49 14.61
C VAL A 424 -2.20 -2.77 13.11
N THR A 425 -3.40 -2.68 12.55
CA THR A 425 -3.67 -2.77 11.11
C THR A 425 -4.52 -1.60 10.64
N ASN A 426 -4.44 -1.28 9.35
CA ASN A 426 -5.30 -0.27 8.71
C ASN A 426 -6.65 -0.85 8.24
N ASP A 427 -6.88 -2.17 8.37
CA ASP A 427 -8.14 -2.83 8.07
C ASP A 427 -9.14 -2.67 9.21
N ILE A 428 -9.96 -1.63 9.10
CA ILE A 428 -11.01 -1.26 10.05
C ILE A 428 -12.02 -2.39 10.23
N LYS A 429 -12.32 -3.16 9.17
CA LYS A 429 -13.30 -4.24 9.22
C LYS A 429 -12.76 -5.43 9.99
N LYS A 430 -11.49 -5.81 9.79
CA LYS A 430 -10.83 -6.84 10.60
C LYS A 430 -10.67 -6.43 12.06
N VAL A 431 -10.43 -5.15 12.33
CA VAL A 431 -10.43 -4.62 13.71
C VAL A 431 -11.81 -4.78 14.35
N TYR A 432 -12.89 -4.40 13.66
CA TYR A 432 -14.26 -4.59 14.14
C TYR A 432 -14.59 -6.08 14.39
N GLU A 433 -14.25 -6.98 13.46
CA GLU A 433 -14.48 -8.42 13.58
C GLU A 433 -13.72 -9.09 14.75
N ILE A 434 -12.57 -8.54 15.18
CA ILE A 434 -11.70 -9.16 16.20
C ILE A 434 -11.81 -8.47 17.57
N PHE A 435 -11.92 -7.14 17.59
CA PHE A 435 -11.84 -6.31 18.79
C PHE A 435 -13.12 -5.49 19.08
N GLY A 436 -14.07 -5.45 18.16
CA GLY A 436 -15.35 -4.73 18.33
C GLY A 436 -15.33 -3.25 17.94
N ILE A 437 -16.46 -2.57 18.21
CA ILE A 437 -16.77 -1.25 17.65
C ILE A 437 -15.87 -0.11 18.17
N GLU A 438 -15.52 -0.08 19.46
CA GLU A 438 -14.65 0.98 20.03
C GLU A 438 -13.21 0.92 19.52
N ALA A 439 -12.69 -0.28 19.29
CA ALA A 439 -11.39 -0.47 18.65
C ALA A 439 -11.44 0.02 17.19
N ALA A 440 -12.52 -0.29 16.46
CA ALA A 440 -12.71 0.18 15.09
C ALA A 440 -12.86 1.72 15.02
N ARG A 441 -13.59 2.33 15.97
CA ARG A 441 -13.72 3.79 16.14
C ARG A 441 -12.35 4.46 16.33
N SER A 442 -11.52 3.92 17.22
CA SER A 442 -10.18 4.45 17.49
C SER A 442 -9.25 4.32 16.27
N VAL A 443 -9.34 3.21 15.53
CA VAL A 443 -8.60 3.01 14.28
C VAL A 443 -9.10 3.93 13.15
N LEU A 444 -10.41 4.15 13.03
CA LEU A 444 -11.01 5.10 12.08
C LEU A 444 -10.46 6.52 12.29
N ILE A 445 -10.47 7.01 13.53
CA ILE A 445 -9.90 8.32 13.89
C ILE A 445 -8.40 8.37 13.53
N LYS A 446 -7.64 7.32 13.84
CA LYS A 446 -6.20 7.26 13.55
C LYS A 446 -5.91 7.26 12.04
N GLU A 447 -6.67 6.50 11.26
CA GLU A 447 -6.51 6.39 9.80
C GLU A 447 -6.97 7.66 9.08
N MET A 448 -8.05 8.31 9.52
CA MET A 448 -8.43 9.64 9.03
C MET A 448 -7.35 10.67 9.35
N LYS A 449 -6.82 10.72 10.59
CA LYS A 449 -5.74 11.64 10.98
C LYS A 449 -4.51 11.44 10.09
N TYR A 450 -4.11 10.19 9.89
CA TYR A 450 -2.96 9.83 9.05
C TYR A 450 -3.17 10.24 7.58
N THR A 451 -4.40 10.12 7.07
CA THR A 451 -4.73 10.48 5.69
C THR A 451 -4.76 12.00 5.46
N PHE A 452 -5.23 12.80 6.44
CA PHE A 452 -5.22 14.27 6.37
C PHE A 452 -3.85 14.90 6.73
N ALA A 453 -3.07 14.26 7.61
CA ALA A 453 -1.71 14.70 7.91
C ALA A 453 -0.78 14.57 6.70
N ALA A 454 -1.08 13.66 5.76
CA ALA A 454 -0.34 13.51 4.51
C ALA A 454 -0.58 14.66 3.49
N SER A 455 -1.50 15.60 3.78
CA SER A 455 -1.74 16.80 2.97
C SER A 455 -1.37 18.11 3.69
N ASP A 456 -0.55 18.05 4.75
CA ASP A 456 -0.10 19.17 5.61
C ASP A 456 -1.22 20.04 6.22
N THR A 457 -2.46 19.57 6.11
CA THR A 457 -3.66 20.21 6.66
C THR A 457 -3.90 19.79 8.11
N ASN A 458 -3.66 20.69 9.06
CA ASN A 458 -4.05 20.48 10.45
C ASN A 458 -5.57 20.53 10.61
N PHE A 459 -6.20 19.35 10.66
CA PHE A 459 -7.64 19.22 10.84
C PHE A 459 -8.01 19.08 12.32
N ASN A 460 -9.06 19.78 12.76
CA ASN A 460 -9.44 19.77 14.18
C ASN A 460 -10.08 18.44 14.60
N PHE A 461 -9.75 17.96 15.79
CA PHE A 461 -10.12 16.62 16.27
C PHE A 461 -11.64 16.44 16.37
N GLN A 462 -12.37 17.47 16.82
CA GLN A 462 -13.81 17.44 17.04
C GLN A 462 -14.58 17.09 15.76
N HIS A 463 -14.21 17.69 14.62
CA HIS A 463 -14.86 17.43 13.33
C HIS A 463 -14.68 15.96 12.89
N MET A 464 -13.49 15.40 13.13
CA MET A 464 -13.23 13.98 12.87
C MET A 464 -13.96 13.06 13.84
N SER A 465 -14.01 13.38 15.14
CA SER A 465 -14.74 12.58 16.12
C SER A 465 -16.20 12.50 15.71
N VAL A 466 -16.88 13.63 15.49
CA VAL A 466 -18.31 13.66 15.11
C VAL A 466 -18.59 12.79 13.87
N LEU A 467 -17.74 12.86 12.85
CA LEU A 467 -17.89 12.02 11.66
C LEU A 467 -17.74 10.51 11.96
N VAL A 468 -16.70 10.13 12.71
CA VAL A 468 -16.48 8.72 13.06
C VAL A 468 -17.55 8.22 14.04
N ASP A 469 -18.00 9.06 14.97
CA ASP A 469 -19.06 8.75 15.93
C ASP A 469 -20.37 8.46 15.16
N ILE A 470 -20.72 9.23 14.11
CA ILE A 470 -21.83 8.90 13.18
C ILE A 470 -21.59 7.54 12.49
N MET A 471 -20.36 7.22 12.07
CA MET A 471 -20.04 5.92 11.45
C MET A 471 -20.13 4.72 12.42
N THR A 472 -20.15 4.94 13.74
CA THR A 472 -20.06 3.87 14.76
C THR A 472 -21.18 3.81 15.80
N HIS A 473 -21.97 4.87 16.00
CA HIS A 473 -22.96 4.99 17.09
C HIS A 473 -24.00 3.86 17.16
N ASN A 474 -24.39 3.28 16.01
CA ASN A 474 -25.38 2.20 15.94
C ASN A 474 -24.85 0.81 16.39
N GLY A 475 -23.62 0.73 16.92
CA GLY A 475 -22.98 -0.51 17.35
C GLY A 475 -22.41 -1.37 16.22
N PHE A 476 -22.62 -0.97 14.97
CA PHE A 476 -22.02 -1.57 13.77
C PHE A 476 -21.46 -0.48 12.85
N LEU A 477 -20.53 -0.86 11.98
CA LEU A 477 -19.88 0.04 11.02
C LEU A 477 -20.86 0.49 9.91
N VAL A 478 -21.06 1.81 9.79
CA VAL A 478 -21.90 2.46 8.77
C VAL A 478 -21.03 3.23 7.77
N SER A 479 -21.14 2.88 6.49
CA SER A 479 -20.47 3.61 5.40
C SER A 479 -21.16 4.96 5.11
N ILE A 480 -20.34 5.99 4.83
CA ILE A 480 -20.82 7.29 4.35
C ILE A 480 -20.94 7.23 2.82
N ASP A 481 -21.91 6.42 2.39
CA ASP A 481 -22.35 6.27 1.01
C ASP A 481 -23.86 5.93 0.98
N ARG A 482 -24.44 5.87 -0.22
CA ARG A 482 -25.86 5.51 -0.42
C ARG A 482 -26.26 4.16 0.21
N HIS A 483 -25.30 3.25 0.40
CA HIS A 483 -25.54 1.89 0.90
C HIS A 483 -25.52 1.82 2.44
N GLY A 484 -24.73 2.67 3.10
CA GLY A 484 -24.69 2.80 4.56
C GLY A 484 -25.71 3.81 5.09
N MET A 485 -25.86 4.97 4.44
CA MET A 485 -26.81 6.00 4.91
C MET A 485 -28.27 5.53 4.89
N THR A 486 -28.65 4.66 3.95
CA THR A 486 -29.98 4.01 3.93
C THR A 486 -30.25 3.14 5.19
N LYS A 487 -29.21 2.70 5.90
CA LYS A 487 -29.32 1.87 7.12
C LYS A 487 -29.40 2.68 8.41
N ILE A 488 -29.25 4.00 8.34
CA ILE A 488 -29.40 4.89 9.50
C ILE A 488 -30.90 5.09 9.69
N ASP A 489 -31.39 4.86 10.92
CA ASP A 489 -32.80 5.04 11.27
C ASP A 489 -33.22 6.50 11.07
N THR A 490 -33.92 6.75 9.97
CA THR A 490 -34.28 8.08 9.46
C THR A 490 -35.60 8.02 8.72
N ASP A 491 -36.41 9.07 8.86
CA ASP A 491 -37.76 9.13 8.27
C ASP A 491 -37.72 8.98 6.72
N PRO A 492 -38.76 8.39 6.08
CA PRO A 492 -38.76 8.06 4.65
C PRO A 492 -38.40 9.19 3.67
N LEU A 493 -38.91 10.41 3.87
CA LEU A 493 -38.59 11.58 3.03
C LEU A 493 -37.14 12.00 3.20
N SER A 494 -36.58 11.83 4.40
CA SER A 494 -35.17 12.06 4.68
C SER A 494 -34.29 11.10 3.87
N ARG A 495 -34.65 9.81 3.84
CA ARG A 495 -33.94 8.79 3.02
C ARG A 495 -34.12 9.05 1.53
N ALA A 496 -35.33 9.38 1.08
CA ALA A 496 -35.64 9.67 -0.32
C ALA A 496 -34.93 10.93 -0.86
N SER A 497 -34.51 11.84 0.03
CA SER A 497 -33.68 13.01 -0.31
C SER A 497 -32.22 12.65 -0.67
N PHE A 498 -31.73 11.47 -0.28
CA PHE A 498 -30.33 11.07 -0.45
C PHE A 498 -30.20 9.83 -1.34
N GLU A 499 -30.16 10.08 -2.66
CA GLU A 499 -30.19 9.08 -3.73
C GLU A 499 -31.43 8.15 -3.72
N LYS A 500 -31.64 7.41 -4.82
CA LYS A 500 -32.63 6.31 -4.92
C LYS A 500 -34.07 6.66 -4.49
N THR A 501 -34.50 7.90 -4.68
CA THR A 501 -35.80 8.45 -4.24
C THR A 501 -36.99 7.52 -4.52
N VAL A 502 -37.09 6.96 -5.73
CA VAL A 502 -38.19 6.06 -6.12
C VAL A 502 -38.18 4.75 -5.31
N ASP A 503 -37.03 4.11 -5.15
CA ASP A 503 -36.89 2.86 -4.38
C ASP A 503 -37.30 3.08 -2.91
N GLN A 504 -36.87 4.20 -2.31
CA GLN A 504 -37.14 4.52 -0.90
C GLN A 504 -38.64 4.74 -0.66
N LEU A 505 -39.28 5.56 -1.51
CA LEU A 505 -40.72 5.83 -1.41
C LEU A 505 -41.56 4.59 -1.70
N PHE A 506 -41.16 3.75 -2.64
CA PHE A 506 -41.85 2.49 -2.93
C PHE A 506 -41.78 1.53 -1.73
N ASN A 507 -40.59 1.33 -1.13
CA ASN A 507 -40.44 0.51 0.06
C ASN A 507 -41.26 1.05 1.23
N ALA A 508 -41.18 2.36 1.50
CA ALA A 508 -41.96 3.02 2.55
C ALA A 508 -43.48 2.83 2.35
N ALA A 509 -43.97 2.91 1.11
CA ALA A 509 -45.38 2.65 0.79
C ALA A 509 -45.78 1.17 0.97
N VAL A 510 -44.89 0.23 0.66
CA VAL A 510 -45.13 -1.22 0.86
C VAL A 510 -45.19 -1.58 2.35
N PHE A 511 -44.34 -0.97 3.18
CA PHE A 511 -44.29 -1.23 4.63
C PHE A 511 -45.20 -0.32 5.47
N GLY A 512 -45.80 0.71 4.86
CA GLY A 512 -46.65 1.67 5.57
C GLY A 512 -45.88 2.57 6.54
N GLU A 513 -44.63 2.92 6.21
CA GLU A 513 -43.80 3.78 7.06
C GLU A 513 -44.37 5.20 7.18
N VAL A 514 -44.32 5.76 8.40
CA VAL A 514 -44.79 7.11 8.71
C VAL A 514 -43.59 8.04 8.85
N ASP A 515 -43.61 9.15 8.12
CA ASP A 515 -42.62 10.22 8.24
C ASP A 515 -43.00 11.21 9.35
N HIS A 516 -42.13 11.38 10.35
CA HIS A 516 -42.37 12.27 11.48
C HIS A 516 -41.96 13.73 11.23
N MET A 517 -41.45 14.05 10.03
CA MET A 517 -40.93 15.36 9.62
C MET A 517 -39.96 15.95 10.65
N ARG A 518 -39.08 15.10 11.20
CA ARG A 518 -38.02 15.51 12.15
C ARG A 518 -36.80 16.06 11.44
N SER A 519 -36.49 15.56 10.24
CA SER A 519 -35.31 15.97 9.49
C SER A 519 -35.48 17.32 8.80
N VAL A 520 -34.35 17.98 8.57
CA VAL A 520 -34.27 19.26 7.83
C VAL A 520 -34.86 19.10 6.42
N SER A 521 -34.46 18.06 5.69
CA SER A 521 -34.94 17.78 4.32
C SER A 521 -36.45 17.61 4.25
N ALA A 522 -37.04 16.80 5.15
CA ALA A 522 -38.47 16.52 5.15
C ALA A 522 -39.30 17.80 5.41
N ARG A 523 -38.88 18.65 6.34
CA ARG A 523 -39.56 19.92 6.64
C ARG A 523 -39.46 20.91 5.49
N ILE A 524 -38.30 21.02 4.83
CA ILE A 524 -38.13 21.86 3.63
C ILE A 524 -39.05 21.38 2.50
N MET A 525 -39.12 20.07 2.24
CA MET A 525 -40.03 19.49 1.22
C MET A 525 -41.51 19.80 1.51
N ALA A 526 -41.90 19.84 2.78
CA ALA A 526 -43.25 20.19 3.22
C ALA A 526 -43.52 21.70 3.34
N GLY A 527 -42.54 22.58 3.06
CA GLY A 527 -42.66 24.02 3.24
C GLY A 527 -42.76 24.48 4.70
N MET A 528 -42.31 23.65 5.65
CA MET A 528 -42.34 23.93 7.08
C MET A 528 -41.02 24.52 7.58
N ALA A 529 -41.07 25.35 8.63
CA ALA A 529 -39.88 25.84 9.32
C ALA A 529 -39.02 24.67 9.83
N ILE A 530 -37.69 24.82 9.81
CA ILE A 530 -36.75 23.79 10.28
C ILE A 530 -36.72 23.78 11.82
N LYS A 531 -36.68 22.59 12.43
CA LYS A 531 -36.66 22.41 13.89
C LYS A 531 -35.24 22.57 14.47
N GLY A 532 -34.61 23.71 14.19
CA GLY A 532 -33.21 24.00 14.50
C GLY A 532 -32.86 25.47 14.29
N GLY A 533 -31.83 25.95 14.98
CA GLY A 533 -31.48 27.37 14.98
C GLY A 533 -32.64 28.24 15.45
N THR A 534 -32.99 29.27 14.68
CA THR A 534 -34.11 30.19 14.97
C THR A 534 -35.49 29.53 14.91
N GLY A 535 -35.63 28.36 14.26
CA GLY A 535 -36.89 27.59 14.23
C GLY A 535 -36.97 26.48 15.29
N LEU A 536 -36.05 26.47 16.26
CA LEU A 536 -36.12 25.59 17.43
C LEU A 536 -37.06 26.15 18.54
N PRO A 537 -36.97 27.42 18.96
CA PRO A 537 -37.94 28.00 19.89
C PRO A 537 -39.24 28.39 19.17
N ASP A 538 -40.38 28.12 19.81
CA ASP A 538 -41.66 28.73 19.44
C ASP A 538 -41.79 30.09 20.15
N ILE A 539 -42.27 31.12 19.45
CA ILE A 539 -42.51 32.45 20.02
C ILE A 539 -43.93 32.49 20.57
N VAL A 540 -44.07 32.85 21.86
CA VAL A 540 -45.35 33.07 22.53
C VAL A 540 -45.45 34.54 22.92
N LEU A 541 -46.61 35.16 22.70
CA LEU A 541 -46.88 36.54 23.12
C LEU A 541 -47.15 36.59 24.63
N ASP A 542 -46.35 37.36 25.36
CA ASP A 542 -46.62 37.69 26.76
C ASP A 542 -47.74 38.75 26.83
N THR A 543 -48.94 38.28 27.15
CA THR A 543 -50.12 39.13 27.33
C THR A 543 -50.01 40.03 28.56
N THR A 544 -49.32 39.59 29.61
CA THR A 544 -49.15 40.39 30.83
C THR A 544 -48.19 41.55 30.61
N MET A 545 -47.13 41.35 29.81
CA MET A 545 -46.24 42.43 29.41
C MET A 545 -46.93 43.42 28.46
N LEU A 546 -47.83 42.95 27.60
CA LEU A 546 -48.62 43.80 26.69
C LEU A 546 -49.63 44.67 27.45
N GLU A 547 -50.38 44.11 28.40
CA GLU A 547 -51.34 44.83 29.25
C GLU A 547 -50.68 45.92 30.10
N ASN A 548 -49.41 45.75 30.48
CA ASN A 548 -48.61 46.71 31.24
C ASN A 548 -47.77 47.66 30.35
N SER A 549 -48.03 47.70 29.03
CA SER A 549 -47.36 48.63 28.11
C SER A 549 -48.24 49.85 27.79
N GLU A 550 -47.67 51.04 27.91
CA GLU A 550 -48.32 52.30 27.53
C GLU A 550 -47.68 52.83 26.24
N TYR A 551 -48.50 53.13 25.23
CA TYR A 551 -48.07 53.78 24.00
C TYR A 551 -47.94 55.29 24.23
N ILE A 552 -46.78 55.88 23.92
CA ILE A 552 -46.55 57.32 24.04
C ILE A 552 -46.50 57.94 22.65
N GLU A 553 -47.62 58.54 22.23
CA GLU A 553 -47.79 59.16 20.90
C GLU A 553 -46.77 60.27 20.57
N GLU A 554 -46.19 60.94 21.58
CA GLU A 554 -45.22 62.03 21.35
C GLU A 554 -43.81 61.55 20.95
N LEU A 555 -43.52 60.25 21.07
CA LEU A 555 -42.20 59.66 20.79
C LEU A 555 -42.22 58.53 19.75
N ASP A 556 -43.40 58.08 19.30
CA ASP A 556 -43.59 56.83 18.53
C ASP A 556 -42.96 55.58 19.21
N GLU A 557 -42.82 55.61 20.54
CA GLU A 557 -42.19 54.58 21.35
C GLU A 557 -43.13 54.02 22.45
N TYR A 558 -42.96 52.73 22.76
CA TYR A 558 -43.67 52.05 23.85
C TYR A 558 -42.88 52.16 25.15
N SER A 559 -43.49 52.75 26.18
CA SER A 559 -42.91 52.82 27.52
C SER A 559 -43.18 51.52 28.29
N LYS A 560 -42.12 50.80 28.66
CA LYS A 560 -42.22 49.55 29.43
C LYS A 560 -42.37 49.84 30.93
N LYS A 561 -43.58 49.71 31.46
CA LYS A 561 -43.84 49.61 32.92
C LYS A 561 -43.84 48.14 33.40
N GLY A 562 -42.86 47.37 32.95
CA GLY A 562 -42.62 46.00 33.42
C GLY A 562 -41.70 45.97 34.66
N PRO A 563 -41.76 44.93 35.50
CA PRO A 563 -40.73 44.69 36.51
C PRO A 563 -39.36 44.51 35.82
N GLN A 564 -38.29 45.02 36.43
CA GLN A 564 -36.94 44.77 35.92
C GLN A 564 -36.68 43.27 35.86
N LEU A 565 -36.20 42.80 34.70
CA LEU A 565 -35.71 41.43 34.54
C LEU A 565 -34.52 41.25 35.48
N THR A 566 -34.68 40.41 36.51
CA THR A 566 -33.56 39.95 37.32
C THR A 566 -32.74 38.97 36.50
N THR A 567 -31.69 39.48 35.86
CA THR A 567 -30.62 38.67 35.30
C THR A 567 -29.92 37.90 36.43
N THR A 568 -29.46 36.69 36.11
CA THR A 568 -28.45 36.00 36.92
C THR A 568 -27.08 36.49 36.49
N ALA A 569 -26.12 36.61 37.41
CA ALA A 569 -24.79 37.17 37.13
C ALA A 569 -24.10 36.57 35.88
N ILE A 570 -24.33 35.29 35.58
CA ILE A 570 -23.81 34.61 34.37
C ILE A 570 -24.31 35.25 33.07
N ILE A 571 -25.54 35.77 33.05
CA ILE A 571 -26.14 36.45 31.89
C ILE A 571 -25.57 37.87 31.76
N ASP A 572 -25.31 38.54 32.89
CA ASP A 572 -24.69 39.87 32.89
C ASP A 572 -23.24 39.80 32.35
N ASP A 573 -22.42 38.85 32.83
CA ASP A 573 -21.05 38.61 32.34
C ASP A 573 -21.02 38.39 30.81
N ILE A 574 -21.96 37.60 30.26
CA ILE A 574 -22.05 37.33 28.82
C ILE A 574 -22.44 38.57 28.01
N ILE A 575 -23.30 39.44 28.57
CA ILE A 575 -23.73 40.68 27.91
C ILE A 575 -22.62 41.73 27.97
N GLU A 576 -21.79 41.73 29.01
CA GLU A 576 -20.63 42.64 29.10
C GLU A 576 -19.48 42.21 28.15
N GLU A 577 -19.19 40.90 28.00
CA GLU A 577 -18.17 40.42 27.04
C GLU A 577 -18.48 40.73 25.56
N ASP A 578 -19.76 40.79 25.16
CA ASP A 578 -20.17 41.12 23.78
C ASP A 578 -20.06 42.65 23.44
N ASN A 579 -19.59 43.48 24.39
CA ASN A 579 -19.47 44.94 24.23
C ASN A 579 -18.02 45.49 24.30
N GLU A 580 -16.99 44.63 24.37
CA GLU A 580 -15.56 44.98 24.16
C GLU A 580 -15.05 44.63 22.75
#